data_AF-A0A9Q0K6R8-F1
#
_entry.id   AF-A0A9Q0K6R8-F1
#
_cell.length_a   1.000
_cell.length_b   1.000
_cell.length_c   1.000
_cell.angle_alpha   90.00
_cell.angle_beta   90.00
_cell.angle_gamma   90.00
#
_symmetry.space_group_name_H-M   'P 1'
#
loop_
_entity.id
_entity.type
_entity.pdbx_description
1 polymer ?
#
loop_
_entity_poly.entity_id
_entity_poly.type
_entity_poly.pdbx_seq_one_letter_code
_entity_poly.pdbx_strand_id
1 'polypeptide(L)'
;MDAIRKQASRLREQVAKQQQAVFKQFGGGIYGGSDNFVTDEAELQHQKLVKLYTSTRAAKHFQRDIVRGAEGYIVTGSKQVEIGTKLSEDSKKYAVENTCTSGNILSKAALNFARARGQIEKERGNLLKALGTQVAEPLRAMVMGAPLEDARHLAQRYDRMQQEAEAQAIEVTKRQVKVRESVGSIDNATKLEAAEGKLQELKSNMATLGKEAVAAMEAVEAQQQRLTLQRLIALVESERSFHQQVLQILDQLEGEMVSERQRIEASPNVAVDNSMPPPPSYEEVNGVFAAQTYDGLTDGIGYFLGEVTHSYRAESDVELNLSVGEYVVVRKVSNNGWAEGECKGKAGWFPSGYIERRERVLASKLAERNSAKKPPSFASHICFLLLQKPETAASSGPCAPPFLRLHICLFPTFEIGVWIRPETSFWLEEEERR
;
A
#
# COMPACT_ATOMS: atom_id res chain seq x y z
N MET A 1 -15.07 17.57 -9.68
CA MET A 1 -15.88 16.64 -8.85
C MET A 1 -15.75 16.96 -7.36
N ASP A 2 -14.57 16.88 -6.73
CA ASP A 2 -14.48 17.05 -5.26
C ASP A 2 -14.81 18.46 -4.73
N ALA A 3 -14.58 19.50 -5.54
CA ALA A 3 -15.09 20.85 -5.24
C ALA A 3 -16.63 20.87 -5.14
N ILE A 4 -17.32 20.18 -6.06
CA ILE A 4 -18.79 20.06 -6.08
C ILE A 4 -19.26 19.23 -4.88
N ARG A 5 -18.56 18.15 -4.50
CA ARG A 5 -18.84 17.39 -3.28
C ARG A 5 -18.69 18.24 -2.01
N LYS A 6 -17.63 19.04 -1.90
CA LYS A 6 -17.42 19.99 -0.79
C LYS A 6 -18.47 21.11 -0.76
N GLN A 7 -18.94 21.56 -1.92
CA GLN A 7 -20.00 22.57 -1.99
C GLN A 7 -21.36 21.97 -1.61
N ALA A 8 -21.66 20.75 -2.05
CA ALA A 8 -22.85 20.00 -1.66
C ALA A 8 -22.86 19.64 -0.16
N SER A 9 -21.71 19.30 0.44
CA SER A 9 -21.63 19.06 1.89
C SER A 9 -21.84 20.34 2.70
N ARG A 10 -21.26 21.47 2.26
CA ARG A 10 -21.50 22.80 2.86
C ARG A 10 -22.96 23.23 2.75
N LEU A 11 -23.60 22.99 1.60
CA LEU A 11 -25.01 23.29 1.40
C LEU A 11 -25.90 22.42 2.30
N ARG A 12 -25.61 21.11 2.42
CA ARG A 12 -26.31 20.22 3.37
C ARG A 12 -26.15 20.67 4.81
N GLU A 13 -24.95 21.12 5.21
CA GLU A 13 -24.70 21.63 6.56
C GLU A 13 -25.42 22.96 6.82
N GLN A 14 -25.49 23.86 5.83
CA GLN A 14 -26.27 25.09 5.91
C GLN A 14 -27.78 24.80 5.99
N VAL A 15 -28.30 23.89 5.16
CA VAL A 15 -29.71 23.47 5.20
C VAL A 15 -30.04 22.80 6.54
N ALA A 16 -29.18 21.95 7.08
CA ALA A 16 -29.37 21.34 8.39
C ALA A 16 -29.41 22.39 9.51
N LYS A 17 -28.46 23.36 9.52
CA LYS A 17 -28.47 24.48 10.48
C LYS A 17 -29.70 25.37 10.33
N GLN A 18 -30.16 25.61 9.10
CA GLN A 18 -31.36 26.40 8.83
C GLN A 18 -32.64 25.66 9.25
N GLN A 19 -32.73 24.36 8.99
CA GLN A 19 -33.81 23.50 9.49
C GLN A 19 -33.83 23.46 11.02
N GLN A 20 -32.67 23.33 11.68
CA GLN A 20 -32.57 23.32 13.15
C GLN A 20 -32.89 24.70 13.75
N ALA A 21 -32.56 25.81 13.07
CA ALA A 21 -32.96 27.15 13.47
C ALA A 21 -34.48 27.37 13.31
N VAL A 22 -35.08 26.91 12.22
CA VAL A 22 -36.54 26.92 12.00
C VAL A 22 -37.24 26.07 13.05
N PHE A 23 -36.75 24.86 13.35
CA PHE A 23 -37.28 24.02 14.43
C PHE A 23 -37.18 24.69 15.80
N LYS A 24 -36.09 25.42 16.11
CA LYS A 24 -36.00 26.20 17.35
C LYS A 24 -36.97 27.40 17.37
N GLN A 25 -37.21 28.03 16.22
CA GLN A 25 -38.11 29.19 16.10
C GLN A 25 -39.60 28.80 16.19
N PHE A 26 -39.99 27.62 15.69
CA PHE A 26 -41.37 27.12 15.74
C PHE A 26 -41.65 26.15 16.90
N GLY A 27 -40.63 25.46 17.42
CA GLY A 27 -40.74 24.56 18.59
C GLY A 27 -40.51 25.24 19.94
N GLY A 28 -40.04 26.49 19.97
CA GLY A 28 -39.80 27.25 21.21
C GLY A 28 -41.05 27.85 21.87
N GLY A 29 -42.26 27.56 21.35
CA GLY A 29 -43.51 28.13 21.82
C GLY A 29 -44.33 27.17 22.68
N ILE A 30 -44.58 27.58 23.94
CA ILE A 30 -45.66 27.12 24.85
C ILE A 30 -45.29 25.88 25.71
N TYR A 31 -44.84 26.16 26.95
CA TYR A 31 -44.39 25.25 28.03
C TYR A 31 -43.07 24.49 27.73
N GLY A 32 -42.14 24.31 28.68
CA GLY A 32 -42.19 24.69 30.10
C GLY A 32 -41.14 24.03 30.99
N GLY A 33 -39.86 24.04 30.62
CA GLY A 33 -38.75 23.97 31.59
C GLY A 33 -38.55 22.67 32.42
N SER A 34 -38.57 21.48 31.80
CA SER A 34 -37.85 20.31 32.34
C SER A 34 -37.49 19.28 31.25
N ASP A 35 -38.41 19.03 30.32
CA ASP A 35 -38.28 18.03 29.25
C ASP A 35 -37.16 18.32 28.23
N ASN A 36 -36.69 19.58 28.16
CA ASN A 36 -35.55 19.97 27.34
C ASN A 36 -34.25 19.27 27.75
N PHE A 37 -34.03 18.99 29.04
CA PHE A 37 -32.77 18.39 29.50
C PHE A 37 -32.67 16.89 29.16
N VAL A 38 -33.79 16.16 29.28
CA VAL A 38 -33.88 14.74 28.88
C VAL A 38 -33.76 14.60 27.36
N THR A 39 -34.31 15.56 26.61
CA THR A 39 -34.20 15.59 25.14
C THR A 39 -32.75 15.86 24.70
N ASP A 40 -32.03 16.77 25.37
CA ASP A 40 -30.62 17.09 25.09
C ASP A 40 -29.69 15.89 25.42
N GLU A 41 -29.94 15.16 26.53
CA GLU A 41 -29.19 13.93 26.84
C GLU A 41 -29.43 12.83 25.79
N ALA A 42 -30.67 12.66 25.32
CA ALA A 42 -31.01 11.67 24.29
C ALA A 42 -30.41 12.03 22.91
N GLU A 43 -30.47 13.31 22.49
CA GLU A 43 -29.85 13.76 21.25
C GLU A 43 -28.32 13.58 21.29
N LEU A 44 -27.69 13.88 22.44
CA LEU A 44 -26.26 13.64 22.67
C LEU A 44 -25.89 12.15 22.58
N GLN A 45 -26.69 11.26 23.18
CA GLN A 45 -26.50 9.81 23.08
C GLN A 45 -26.58 9.31 21.63
N HIS A 46 -27.61 9.72 20.87
CA HIS A 46 -27.74 9.38 19.46
C HIS A 46 -26.54 9.87 18.64
N GLN A 47 -26.17 11.15 18.77
CA GLN A 47 -25.01 11.72 18.07
C GLN A 47 -23.70 10.98 18.39
N LYS A 48 -23.53 10.53 19.65
CA LYS A 48 -22.38 9.74 20.08
C LYS A 48 -22.39 8.34 19.46
N LEU A 49 -23.54 7.67 19.46
CA LEU A 49 -23.73 6.35 18.87
C LEU A 49 -23.42 6.34 17.36
N VAL A 50 -23.88 7.36 16.61
CA VAL A 50 -23.59 7.51 15.16
C VAL A 50 -22.10 7.67 14.88
N LYS A 51 -21.38 8.45 15.72
CA LYS A 51 -19.91 8.61 15.63
C LYS A 51 -19.19 7.29 15.88
N LEU A 52 -19.55 6.58 16.95
CA LEU A 52 -18.98 5.28 17.32
C LEU A 52 -19.24 4.21 16.24
N TYR A 53 -20.45 4.17 15.67
CA TYR A 53 -20.78 3.25 14.58
C TYR A 53 -19.93 3.52 13.33
N THR A 54 -19.75 4.79 12.98
CA THR A 54 -18.89 5.20 11.85
C THR A 54 -17.43 4.83 12.09
N SER A 55 -16.92 5.08 13.30
CA SER A 55 -15.54 4.78 13.69
C SER A 55 -15.24 3.28 13.72
N THR A 56 -16.07 2.48 14.42
CA THR A 56 -15.91 1.02 14.48
C THR A 56 -16.08 0.32 13.13
N ARG A 57 -16.91 0.88 12.24
CA ARG A 57 -17.00 0.44 10.83
C ARG A 57 -15.70 0.74 10.08
N ALA A 58 -15.15 1.95 10.17
CA ALA A 58 -13.88 2.31 9.54
C ALA A 58 -12.72 1.45 10.05
N ALA A 59 -12.65 1.22 11.37
CA ALA A 59 -11.69 0.32 12.00
C ALA A 59 -11.80 -1.11 11.46
N LYS A 60 -13.03 -1.68 11.36
CA LYS A 60 -13.26 -3.01 10.78
C LYS A 60 -12.76 -3.12 9.34
N HIS A 61 -12.94 -2.07 8.52
CA HIS A 61 -12.42 -2.04 7.15
C HIS A 61 -10.88 -2.02 7.13
N PHE A 62 -10.25 -1.12 7.88
CA PHE A 62 -8.78 -1.03 7.96
C PHE A 62 -8.14 -2.33 8.47
N GLN A 63 -8.73 -2.96 9.49
CA GLN A 63 -8.30 -4.27 10.01
C GLN A 63 -8.36 -5.36 8.93
N ARG A 64 -9.41 -5.39 8.10
CA ARG A 64 -9.51 -6.33 6.96
C ARG A 64 -8.45 -6.07 5.90
N ASP A 65 -8.12 -4.82 5.62
CA ASP A 65 -7.08 -4.48 4.66
C ASP A 65 -5.67 -4.87 5.17
N ILE A 66 -5.39 -4.70 6.47
CA ILE A 66 -4.16 -5.23 7.11
C ILE A 66 -4.10 -6.75 7.00
N VAL A 67 -5.17 -7.47 7.37
CA VAL A 67 -5.22 -8.94 7.29
C VAL A 67 -4.94 -9.43 5.87
N ARG A 68 -5.63 -8.86 4.86
CA ARG A 68 -5.41 -9.20 3.44
C ARG A 68 -3.98 -8.89 2.99
N GLY A 69 -3.41 -7.77 3.45
CA GLY A 69 -2.03 -7.39 3.15
C GLY A 69 -1.01 -8.39 3.73
N ALA A 70 -1.15 -8.73 5.01
CA ALA A 70 -0.30 -9.71 5.69
C ALA A 70 -0.43 -11.11 5.07
N GLU A 71 -1.65 -11.58 4.79
CA GLU A 71 -1.89 -12.86 4.11
C GLU A 71 -1.28 -12.90 2.70
N GLY A 72 -1.43 -11.82 1.91
CA GLY A 72 -0.80 -11.71 0.59
C GLY A 72 0.72 -11.69 0.64
N TYR A 73 1.30 -11.03 1.64
CA TYR A 73 2.74 -11.04 1.91
C TYR A 73 3.23 -12.44 2.32
N ILE A 74 2.47 -13.16 3.15
CA ILE A 74 2.78 -14.56 3.54
C ILE A 74 2.76 -15.48 2.32
N VAL A 75 1.72 -15.45 1.49
CA VAL A 75 1.61 -16.29 0.28
C VAL A 75 2.77 -16.01 -0.70
N THR A 76 3.13 -14.74 -0.88
CA THR A 76 4.23 -14.35 -1.79
C THR A 76 5.60 -14.71 -1.18
N GLY A 77 5.78 -14.46 0.11
CA GLY A 77 6.99 -14.77 0.85
C GLY A 77 7.28 -16.27 0.89
N SER A 78 6.28 -17.14 1.03
CA SER A 78 6.48 -18.60 1.03
C SER A 78 7.08 -19.09 -0.30
N LYS A 79 6.69 -18.49 -1.43
CA LYS A 79 7.30 -18.78 -2.74
C LYS A 79 8.76 -18.29 -2.80
N GLN A 80 9.08 -17.15 -2.18
CA GLN A 80 10.46 -16.68 -2.07
C GLN A 80 11.32 -17.63 -1.21
N VAL A 81 10.78 -18.13 -0.10
CA VAL A 81 11.44 -19.15 0.75
C VAL A 81 11.73 -20.41 -0.06
N GLU A 82 10.77 -20.92 -0.82
CA GLU A 82 10.94 -22.11 -1.68
C GLU A 82 12.06 -21.91 -2.72
N ILE A 83 12.02 -20.82 -3.48
CA ILE A 83 13.01 -20.49 -4.51
C ILE A 83 14.42 -20.31 -3.89
N GLY A 84 14.51 -19.57 -2.78
CA GLY A 84 15.78 -19.32 -2.11
C GLY A 84 16.37 -20.57 -1.42
N THR A 85 15.51 -21.45 -0.90
CA THR A 85 15.92 -22.74 -0.32
C THR A 85 16.50 -23.64 -1.41
N LYS A 86 15.83 -23.75 -2.55
CA LYS A 86 16.33 -24.49 -3.71
C LYS A 86 17.68 -23.96 -4.21
N LEU A 87 17.84 -22.64 -4.33
CA LEU A 87 19.13 -22.02 -4.70
C LEU A 87 20.25 -22.38 -3.69
N SER A 88 19.93 -22.41 -2.40
CA SER A 88 20.83 -22.90 -1.35
C SER A 88 21.19 -24.37 -1.53
N GLU A 89 20.20 -25.24 -1.82
CA GLU A 89 20.41 -26.67 -2.04
C GLU A 89 21.26 -26.96 -3.27
N ASP A 90 20.99 -26.31 -4.40
CA ASP A 90 21.77 -26.44 -5.65
C ASP A 90 23.23 -25.98 -5.43
N SER A 91 23.43 -24.88 -4.71
CA SER A 91 24.78 -24.38 -4.34
C SER A 91 25.53 -25.33 -3.40
N LYS A 92 24.82 -25.94 -2.44
CA LYS A 92 25.37 -26.96 -1.53
C LYS A 92 25.71 -28.25 -2.26
N LYS A 93 24.88 -28.66 -3.22
CA LYS A 93 25.10 -29.84 -4.06
C LYS A 93 26.40 -29.71 -4.85
N TYR A 94 26.59 -28.59 -5.56
CA TYR A 94 27.84 -28.29 -6.27
C TYR A 94 29.07 -28.41 -5.34
N ALA A 95 28.99 -27.84 -4.13
CA ALA A 95 30.08 -27.88 -3.17
C ALA A 95 30.45 -29.29 -2.67
N VAL A 96 29.49 -30.22 -2.63
CA VAL A 96 29.70 -31.61 -2.18
C VAL A 96 30.13 -32.51 -3.34
N GLU A 97 29.59 -32.32 -4.54
CA GLU A 97 29.96 -33.10 -5.73
C GLU A 97 31.41 -32.84 -6.19
N ASN A 98 31.95 -31.66 -5.84
CA ASN A 98 33.39 -31.35 -5.83
C ASN A 98 34.13 -31.76 -7.13
N THR A 99 33.51 -31.49 -8.27
CA THR A 99 33.93 -31.88 -9.62
C THR A 99 35.18 -31.15 -10.15
N CYS A 100 35.75 -30.22 -9.39
CA CYS A 100 36.95 -29.48 -9.75
C CYS A 100 38.23 -30.29 -9.50
N THR A 101 38.96 -30.62 -10.56
CA THR A 101 40.28 -31.29 -10.50
C THR A 101 41.44 -30.37 -10.08
N SER A 102 41.24 -29.04 -10.09
CA SER A 102 42.29 -28.03 -9.92
C SER A 102 42.20 -27.19 -8.62
N GLY A 103 41.33 -27.56 -7.67
CA GLY A 103 41.24 -26.90 -6.36
C GLY A 103 39.82 -26.86 -5.77
N ASN A 104 39.72 -26.58 -4.46
CA ASN A 104 38.45 -26.60 -3.70
C ASN A 104 37.87 -25.20 -3.39
N ILE A 105 38.49 -24.14 -3.91
CA ILE A 105 38.15 -22.73 -3.63
C ILE A 105 36.67 -22.44 -3.94
N LEU A 106 36.23 -22.76 -5.16
CA LEU A 106 34.87 -22.47 -5.60
C LEU A 106 33.83 -23.34 -4.87
N SER A 107 34.14 -24.61 -4.60
CA SER A 107 33.31 -25.51 -3.78
C SER A 107 33.09 -24.92 -2.38
N LYS A 108 34.15 -24.39 -1.75
CA LYS A 108 34.08 -23.80 -0.41
C LYS A 108 33.30 -22.48 -0.39
N ALA A 109 33.50 -21.62 -1.40
CA ALA A 109 32.71 -20.40 -1.56
C ALA A 109 31.21 -20.71 -1.77
N ALA A 110 30.89 -21.70 -2.62
CA ALA A 110 29.52 -22.17 -2.84
C ALA A 110 28.88 -22.74 -1.56
N LEU A 111 29.63 -23.47 -0.73
CA LEU A 111 29.15 -23.98 0.56
C LEU A 111 28.82 -22.86 1.56
N ASN A 112 29.68 -21.84 1.66
CA ASN A 112 29.46 -20.70 2.54
C ASN A 112 28.22 -19.91 2.09
N PHE A 113 28.11 -19.62 0.80
CA PHE A 113 26.93 -18.97 0.20
C PHE A 113 25.66 -19.78 0.44
N ALA A 114 25.68 -21.10 0.19
CA ALA A 114 24.54 -21.98 0.41
C ALA A 114 24.04 -21.91 1.86
N ARG A 115 24.96 -22.04 2.83
CA ARG A 115 24.64 -21.98 4.26
C ARG A 115 24.00 -20.65 4.64
N ALA A 116 24.61 -19.53 4.23
CA ALA A 116 24.10 -18.19 4.51
C ALA A 116 22.72 -17.97 3.85
N ARG A 117 22.52 -18.41 2.60
CA ARG A 117 21.22 -18.31 1.92
C ARG A 117 20.14 -19.13 2.62
N GLY A 118 20.45 -20.36 3.03
CA GLY A 118 19.53 -21.20 3.80
C GLY A 118 19.15 -20.58 5.16
N GLN A 119 20.08 -19.90 5.83
CA GLN A 119 19.78 -19.14 7.05
C GLN A 119 18.86 -17.94 6.77
N ILE A 120 19.11 -17.17 5.70
CA ILE A 120 18.25 -16.04 5.31
C ILE A 120 16.80 -16.49 5.04
N GLU A 121 16.60 -17.61 4.32
CA GLU A 121 15.23 -18.09 4.07
C GLU A 121 14.56 -18.72 5.30
N LYS A 122 15.34 -19.30 6.23
CA LYS A 122 14.83 -19.72 7.54
C LYS A 122 14.29 -18.52 8.32
N GLU A 123 15.04 -17.42 8.38
CA GLU A 123 14.59 -16.21 9.06
C GLU A 123 13.43 -15.51 8.32
N ARG A 124 13.35 -15.63 6.98
CA ARG A 124 12.15 -15.23 6.22
C ARG A 124 10.96 -16.08 6.66
N GLY A 125 11.10 -17.40 6.77
CA GLY A 125 10.05 -18.29 7.28
C GLY A 125 9.58 -17.92 8.69
N ASN A 126 10.50 -17.54 9.58
CA ASN A 126 10.19 -17.03 10.92
C ASN A 126 9.35 -15.73 10.87
N LEU A 127 9.73 -14.77 10.01
CA LEU A 127 8.95 -13.55 9.77
C LEU A 127 7.53 -13.86 9.29
N LEU A 128 7.36 -14.69 8.26
CA LEU A 128 6.04 -15.00 7.71
C LEU A 128 5.14 -15.67 8.75
N LYS A 129 5.71 -16.57 9.57
CA LYS A 129 4.99 -17.19 10.70
C LYS A 129 4.57 -16.14 11.73
N ALA A 130 5.44 -15.20 12.08
CA ALA A 130 5.13 -14.12 13.03
C ALA A 130 4.02 -13.19 12.50
N LEU A 131 4.05 -12.81 11.21
CA LEU A 131 2.98 -12.04 10.58
C LEU A 131 1.65 -12.79 10.59
N GLY A 132 1.67 -14.11 10.40
CA GLY A 132 0.48 -14.96 10.50
C GLY A 132 -0.14 -14.95 11.89
N THR A 133 0.62 -15.39 12.90
CA THR A 133 0.11 -15.66 14.25
C THR A 133 0.02 -14.42 15.13
N GLN A 134 0.93 -13.46 14.97
CA GLN A 134 0.97 -12.26 15.82
C GLN A 134 0.15 -11.11 15.25
N VAL A 135 -0.11 -11.06 13.94
CA VAL A 135 -0.80 -9.93 13.27
C VAL A 135 -2.11 -10.38 12.63
N ALA A 136 -2.07 -11.29 11.64
CA ALA A 136 -3.25 -11.63 10.84
C ALA A 136 -4.33 -12.36 11.67
N GLU A 137 -3.96 -13.37 12.45
CA GLU A 137 -4.90 -14.13 13.28
C GLU A 137 -5.67 -13.28 14.32
N PRO A 138 -5.02 -12.46 15.18
CA PRO A 138 -5.74 -11.64 16.14
C PRO A 138 -6.64 -10.57 15.51
N LEU A 139 -6.22 -9.98 14.38
CA LEU A 139 -7.05 -9.00 13.66
C LEU A 139 -8.26 -9.68 12.98
N ARG A 140 -8.07 -10.87 12.39
CA ARG A 140 -9.16 -11.66 11.79
C ARG A 140 -10.19 -12.07 12.84
N ALA A 141 -9.73 -12.52 14.02
CA ALA A 141 -10.59 -12.85 15.14
C ALA A 141 -11.39 -11.64 15.65
N MET A 142 -10.77 -10.46 15.73
CA MET A 142 -11.46 -9.22 16.13
C MET A 142 -12.49 -8.74 15.08
N VAL A 143 -12.17 -8.83 13.78
CA VAL A 143 -13.08 -8.45 12.69
C VAL A 143 -14.33 -9.34 12.65
N MET A 144 -14.20 -10.61 13.05
CA MET A 144 -15.27 -11.61 13.05
C MET A 144 -15.84 -11.89 14.47
N GLY A 145 -15.42 -11.12 15.48
CA GLY A 145 -15.72 -11.40 16.88
C GLY A 145 -17.13 -10.95 17.29
N ALA A 146 -17.80 -11.79 18.09
CA ALA A 146 -19.13 -11.51 18.64
C ALA A 146 -19.29 -10.12 19.28
N PRO A 147 -18.36 -9.60 20.11
CA PRO A 147 -18.55 -8.32 20.81
C PRO A 147 -18.86 -7.12 19.89
N LEU A 148 -18.30 -7.11 18.67
CA LEU A 148 -18.56 -6.04 17.70
C LEU A 148 -19.96 -6.13 17.10
N GLU A 149 -20.48 -7.33 16.89
CA GLU A 149 -21.82 -7.52 16.33
C GLU A 149 -22.90 -7.42 17.42
N ASP A 150 -22.63 -7.87 18.65
CA ASP A 150 -23.47 -7.66 19.83
C ASP A 150 -23.69 -6.16 20.11
N ALA A 151 -22.60 -5.37 20.11
CA ALA A 151 -22.69 -3.92 20.28
C ALA A 151 -23.48 -3.22 19.15
N ARG A 152 -23.39 -3.74 17.92
CA ARG A 152 -24.21 -3.25 16.79
C ARG A 152 -25.67 -3.64 16.92
N HIS A 153 -25.99 -4.81 17.46
CA HIS A 153 -27.38 -5.20 17.73
C HIS A 153 -28.01 -4.31 18.82
N LEU A 154 -27.26 -3.92 19.85
CA LEU A 154 -27.70 -2.90 20.81
C LEU A 154 -27.95 -1.55 20.12
N ALA A 155 -27.02 -1.08 19.28
CA ALA A 155 -27.20 0.17 18.53
C ALA A 155 -28.43 0.15 17.60
N GLN A 156 -28.69 -0.97 16.91
CA GLN A 156 -29.90 -1.16 16.10
C GLN A 156 -31.19 -1.22 16.92
N ARG A 157 -31.13 -1.76 18.15
CA ARG A 157 -32.29 -1.81 19.06
C ARG A 157 -32.62 -0.41 19.57
N TYR A 158 -31.61 0.40 19.86
CA TYR A 158 -31.79 1.82 20.23
C TYR A 158 -32.44 2.61 19.10
N ASP A 159 -31.95 2.47 17.86
CA ASP A 159 -32.51 3.15 16.68
C ASP A 159 -34.01 2.82 16.45
N ARG A 160 -34.42 1.56 16.61
CA ARG A 160 -35.85 1.18 16.57
C ARG A 160 -36.66 1.82 17.70
N MET A 161 -36.15 1.80 18.93
CA MET A 161 -36.83 2.37 20.09
C MET A 161 -36.97 3.90 20.00
N GLN A 162 -35.99 4.57 19.37
CA GLN A 162 -36.07 5.98 19.05
C GLN A 162 -37.19 6.27 18.03
N GLN A 163 -37.28 5.49 16.95
CA GLN A 163 -38.36 5.63 15.95
C GLN A 163 -39.75 5.40 16.58
N GLU A 164 -39.87 4.44 17.50
CA GLU A 164 -41.09 4.22 18.29
C GLU A 164 -41.43 5.42 19.19
N ALA A 165 -40.44 6.02 19.86
CA ALA A 165 -40.63 7.21 20.69
C ALA A 165 -41.01 8.45 19.86
N GLU A 166 -40.41 8.65 18.70
CA GLU A 166 -40.73 9.73 17.76
C GLU A 166 -42.18 9.58 17.21
N ALA A 167 -42.58 8.37 16.82
CA ALA A 167 -43.94 8.08 16.38
C ALA A 167 -44.97 8.33 17.51
N GLN A 168 -44.66 7.93 18.74
CA GLN A 168 -45.52 8.17 19.90
C GLN A 168 -45.61 9.67 20.25
N ALA A 169 -44.53 10.45 20.08
CA ALA A 169 -44.54 11.90 20.30
C ALA A 169 -45.44 12.65 19.30
N ILE A 170 -45.45 12.24 18.03
CA ILE A 170 -46.38 12.76 17.01
C ILE A 170 -47.84 12.48 17.40
N GLU A 171 -48.14 11.28 17.87
CA GLU A 171 -49.50 10.90 18.28
C GLU A 171 -49.93 11.59 19.59
N VAL A 172 -49.02 11.89 20.53
CA VAL A 172 -49.28 12.78 21.69
C VAL A 172 -49.65 14.17 21.20
N THR A 173 -48.85 14.78 20.33
CA THR A 173 -49.11 16.13 19.77
C THR A 173 -50.49 16.20 19.11
N LYS A 174 -50.85 15.18 18.32
CA LYS A 174 -52.17 15.05 17.69
C LYS A 174 -53.31 14.93 18.70
N ARG A 175 -53.12 14.23 19.82
CA ARG A 175 -54.12 14.19 20.91
C ARG A 175 -54.23 15.52 21.66
N GLN A 176 -53.13 16.24 21.86
CA GLN A 176 -53.15 17.57 22.48
C GLN A 176 -53.96 18.57 21.66
N VAL A 177 -53.82 18.56 20.32
CA VAL A 177 -54.67 19.36 19.42
C VAL A 177 -56.14 18.97 19.57
N LYS A 178 -56.45 17.66 19.52
CA LYS A 178 -57.83 17.17 19.62
C LYS A 178 -58.50 17.54 20.96
N VAL A 179 -57.77 17.52 22.08
CA VAL A 179 -58.28 17.95 23.39
C VAL A 179 -58.58 19.46 23.41
N ARG A 180 -57.77 20.28 22.73
CA ARG A 180 -58.02 21.73 22.58
C ARG A 180 -59.25 22.04 21.71
N GLU A 181 -59.51 21.22 20.70
CA GLU A 181 -60.70 21.35 19.83
C GLU A 181 -61.98 20.87 20.53
N SER A 182 -61.91 19.79 21.31
CA SER A 182 -63.06 19.21 22.04
C SER A 182 -63.04 19.56 23.53
N VAL A 183 -63.07 20.85 23.86
CA VAL A 183 -63.01 21.34 25.25
C VAL A 183 -64.12 20.69 26.11
N GLY A 184 -63.73 20.03 27.20
CA GLY A 184 -64.64 19.32 28.11
C GLY A 184 -64.81 17.81 27.85
N SER A 185 -64.22 17.24 26.79
CA SER A 185 -64.28 15.79 26.54
C SER A 185 -63.31 15.01 27.44
N ILE A 186 -63.84 14.43 28.53
CA ILE A 186 -63.11 13.57 29.48
C ILE A 186 -62.45 12.37 28.78
N ASP A 187 -63.14 11.79 27.78
CA ASP A 187 -62.62 10.68 26.97
C ASP A 187 -61.39 11.04 26.13
N ASN A 188 -61.27 12.29 25.68
CA ASN A 188 -60.10 12.74 24.94
C ASN A 188 -58.95 13.11 25.88
N ALA A 189 -59.25 13.65 27.06
CA ALA A 189 -58.25 13.93 28.10
C ALA A 189 -57.58 12.65 28.63
N THR A 190 -58.37 11.64 29.01
CA THR A 190 -57.85 10.32 29.47
C THR A 190 -57.02 9.61 28.39
N LYS A 191 -57.40 9.70 27.11
CA LYS A 191 -56.61 9.17 25.98
C LYS A 191 -55.31 9.94 25.74
N LEU A 192 -55.27 11.23 26.05
CA LEU A 192 -54.04 12.03 26.00
C LEU A 192 -53.09 11.59 27.12
N GLU A 193 -53.57 11.55 28.36
CA GLU A 193 -52.80 11.11 29.54
C GLU A 193 -52.20 9.70 29.33
N ALA A 194 -52.99 8.75 28.82
CA ALA A 194 -52.50 7.41 28.48
C ALA A 194 -51.46 7.38 27.35
N ALA A 195 -51.48 8.36 26.44
CA ALA A 195 -50.48 8.49 25.37
C ALA A 195 -49.19 9.16 25.87
N GLU A 196 -49.30 10.14 26.77
CA GLU A 196 -48.18 10.80 27.44
C GLU A 196 -47.45 9.84 28.39
N GLY A 197 -48.18 9.00 29.13
CA GLY A 197 -47.61 7.92 29.94
C GLY A 197 -46.77 6.93 29.12
N LYS A 198 -47.29 6.47 27.98
CA LYS A 198 -46.52 5.62 27.04
C LYS A 198 -45.28 6.30 26.47
N LEU A 199 -45.35 7.61 26.20
CA LEU A 199 -44.19 8.37 25.72
C LEU A 199 -43.11 8.45 26.80
N GLN A 200 -43.48 8.65 28.07
CA GLN A 200 -42.53 8.65 29.18
C GLN A 200 -41.89 7.27 29.41
N GLU A 201 -42.66 6.18 29.30
CA GLU A 201 -42.14 4.82 29.35
C GLU A 201 -41.11 4.56 28.23
N LEU A 202 -41.44 4.94 26.99
CA LEU A 202 -40.51 4.84 25.84
C LEU A 202 -39.25 5.70 26.04
N LYS A 203 -39.38 6.96 26.50
CA LYS A 203 -38.23 7.83 26.82
C LYS A 203 -37.32 7.20 27.88
N SER A 204 -37.89 6.61 28.93
CA SER A 204 -37.14 5.93 30.00
C SER A 204 -36.38 4.71 29.47
N ASN A 205 -37.05 3.84 28.72
CA ASN A 205 -36.45 2.65 28.12
C ASN A 205 -35.37 3.00 27.09
N MET A 206 -35.57 4.08 26.32
CA MET A 206 -34.59 4.60 25.36
C MET A 206 -33.34 5.12 26.07
N ALA A 207 -33.49 5.79 27.21
CA ALA A 207 -32.36 6.33 27.98
C ALA A 207 -31.51 5.23 28.64
N THR A 208 -32.09 4.11 29.07
CA THR A 208 -31.32 2.96 29.59
C THR A 208 -30.60 2.22 28.47
N LEU A 209 -31.33 1.86 27.40
CA LEU A 209 -30.77 1.17 26.23
C LEU A 209 -29.70 2.02 25.51
N GLY A 210 -29.86 3.34 25.46
CA GLY A 210 -28.87 4.26 24.90
C GLY A 210 -27.56 4.26 25.68
N LYS A 211 -27.62 4.21 27.01
CA LYS A 211 -26.44 4.09 27.88
C LYS A 211 -25.72 2.75 27.67
N GLU A 212 -26.46 1.64 27.58
CA GLU A 212 -25.91 0.32 27.27
C GLU A 212 -25.25 0.26 25.88
N ALA A 213 -25.95 0.74 24.84
CA ALA A 213 -25.46 0.71 23.46
C ALA A 213 -24.23 1.60 23.26
N VAL A 214 -24.21 2.80 23.86
CA VAL A 214 -23.04 3.69 23.86
C VAL A 214 -21.86 3.02 24.57
N ALA A 215 -22.05 2.49 25.79
CA ALA A 215 -20.97 1.88 26.56
C ALA A 215 -20.36 0.65 25.85
N ALA A 216 -21.20 -0.19 25.25
CA ALA A 216 -20.76 -1.34 24.46
C ALA A 216 -19.95 -0.92 23.23
N MET A 217 -20.44 0.09 22.49
CA MET A 217 -19.76 0.60 21.29
C MET A 217 -18.43 1.33 21.63
N GLU A 218 -18.34 2.04 22.75
CA GLU A 218 -17.09 2.63 23.25
C GLU A 218 -16.06 1.57 23.65
N ALA A 219 -16.50 0.51 24.34
CA ALA A 219 -15.62 -0.60 24.72
C ALA A 219 -15.03 -1.29 23.48
N VAL A 220 -15.86 -1.52 22.46
CA VAL A 220 -15.45 -2.10 21.17
C VAL A 220 -14.51 -1.17 20.41
N GLU A 221 -14.79 0.14 20.33
CA GLU A 221 -13.89 1.11 19.69
C GLU A 221 -12.51 1.12 20.37
N ALA A 222 -12.48 1.23 21.71
CA ALA A 222 -11.24 1.24 22.48
C ALA A 222 -10.45 -0.06 22.33
N GLN A 223 -11.13 -1.21 22.26
CA GLN A 223 -10.51 -2.51 21.98
C GLN A 223 -9.95 -2.57 20.56
N GLN A 224 -10.71 -2.10 19.57
CA GLN A 224 -10.27 -2.05 18.17
C GLN A 224 -9.02 -1.19 18.00
N GLN A 225 -9.00 0.02 18.55
CA GLN A 225 -7.84 0.91 18.47
C GLN A 225 -6.60 0.29 19.14
N ARG A 226 -6.74 -0.18 20.39
CA ARG A 226 -5.65 -0.76 21.19
C ARG A 226 -5.05 -2.00 20.52
N LEU A 227 -5.90 -2.94 20.11
CA LEU A 227 -5.42 -4.17 19.49
C LEU A 227 -4.79 -3.87 18.13
N THR A 228 -5.41 -3.04 17.28
CA THR A 228 -4.86 -2.70 15.96
C THR A 228 -3.47 -2.06 16.08
N LEU A 229 -3.29 -1.11 17.00
CA LEU A 229 -1.98 -0.50 17.27
C LEU A 229 -0.95 -1.54 17.71
N GLN A 230 -1.30 -2.42 18.66
CA GLN A 230 -0.41 -3.49 19.13
C GLN A 230 0.01 -4.42 17.99
N ARG A 231 -0.90 -4.75 17.05
CA ARG A 231 -0.59 -5.61 15.90
C ARG A 231 0.26 -4.91 14.83
N LEU A 232 0.09 -3.61 14.63
CA LEU A 232 0.97 -2.81 13.77
C LEU A 232 2.39 -2.70 14.33
N ILE A 233 2.54 -2.54 15.65
CA ILE A 233 3.85 -2.57 16.32
C ILE A 233 4.53 -3.93 16.12
N ALA A 234 3.81 -5.03 16.40
CA ALA A 234 4.35 -6.38 16.22
C ALA A 234 4.77 -6.69 14.77
N LEU A 235 4.06 -6.14 13.77
CA LEU A 235 4.43 -6.23 12.36
C LEU A 235 5.78 -5.55 12.10
N VAL A 236 5.93 -4.28 12.51
CA VAL A 236 7.16 -3.49 12.34
C VAL A 236 8.34 -4.10 13.11
N GLU A 237 8.12 -4.60 14.33
CA GLU A 237 9.15 -5.28 15.13
C GLU A 237 9.60 -6.59 14.49
N SER A 238 8.67 -7.38 13.94
CA SER A 238 9.00 -8.62 13.22
C SER A 238 9.81 -8.33 11.96
N GLU A 239 9.39 -7.37 11.14
CA GLU A 239 10.14 -6.96 9.94
C GLU A 239 11.53 -6.42 10.28
N ARG A 240 11.63 -5.55 11.29
CA ARG A 240 12.92 -5.02 11.77
C ARG A 240 13.84 -6.16 12.21
N SER A 241 13.34 -7.07 13.06
CA SER A 241 14.12 -8.20 13.57
C SER A 241 14.66 -9.06 12.43
N PHE A 242 13.81 -9.41 11.45
CA PHE A 242 14.23 -10.14 10.24
C PHE A 242 15.36 -9.45 9.49
N HIS A 243 15.22 -8.16 9.16
CA HIS A 243 16.27 -7.43 8.44
C HIS A 243 17.57 -7.31 9.24
N GLN A 244 17.49 -7.18 10.57
CA GLN A 244 18.67 -7.17 11.43
C GLN A 244 19.39 -8.54 11.45
N GLN A 245 18.65 -9.67 11.46
CA GLN A 245 19.24 -11.00 11.35
C GLN A 245 19.85 -11.26 9.96
N VAL A 246 19.16 -10.87 8.89
CA VAL A 246 19.68 -10.99 7.51
C VAL A 246 20.98 -10.20 7.32
N LEU A 247 21.07 -8.99 7.87
CA LEU A 247 22.30 -8.20 7.82
C LEU A 247 23.47 -8.93 8.50
N GLN A 248 23.27 -9.46 9.71
CA GLN A 248 24.30 -10.23 10.44
C GLN A 248 24.78 -11.47 9.67
N ILE A 249 23.87 -12.17 8.98
CA ILE A 249 24.22 -13.32 8.13
C ILE A 249 25.05 -12.89 6.90
N LEU A 250 24.71 -11.74 6.29
CA LEU A 250 25.43 -11.20 5.14
C LEU A 250 26.81 -10.67 5.53
N ASP A 251 26.94 -9.95 6.64
CA ASP A 251 28.23 -9.46 7.17
C ASP A 251 29.18 -10.65 7.45
N GLN A 252 28.66 -11.74 8.04
CA GLN A 252 29.44 -12.97 8.23
C GLN A 252 29.86 -13.60 6.90
N LEU A 253 28.94 -13.72 5.94
CA LEU A 253 29.24 -14.29 4.63
C LEU A 253 30.31 -13.48 3.89
N GLU A 254 30.22 -12.15 3.89
CA GLU A 254 31.22 -11.27 3.28
C GLU A 254 32.60 -11.50 3.91
N GLY A 255 32.69 -11.51 5.25
CA GLY A 255 33.95 -11.78 5.95
C GLY A 255 34.56 -13.15 5.60
N GLU A 256 33.73 -14.18 5.47
CA GLU A 256 34.17 -15.52 5.06
C GLU A 256 34.64 -15.57 3.59
N MET A 257 33.93 -14.91 2.68
CA MET A 257 34.28 -14.84 1.25
C MET A 257 35.53 -13.99 0.99
N VAL A 258 35.69 -12.85 1.66
CA VAL A 258 36.89 -12.01 1.60
C VAL A 258 38.10 -12.75 2.16
N SER A 259 37.93 -13.48 3.27
CA SER A 259 38.99 -14.34 3.83
C SER A 259 39.41 -15.46 2.88
N GLU A 260 38.48 -16.02 2.08
CA GLU A 260 38.83 -16.99 1.04
C GLU A 260 39.59 -16.32 -0.10
N ARG A 261 39.14 -15.16 -0.57
CA ARG A 261 39.83 -14.38 -1.61
C ARG A 261 41.27 -14.06 -1.20
N GLN A 262 41.48 -13.57 0.02
CA GLN A 262 42.82 -13.25 0.54
C GLN A 262 43.73 -14.49 0.62
N ARG A 263 43.19 -15.68 0.92
CA ARG A 263 43.96 -16.95 0.88
C ARG A 263 44.46 -17.29 -0.53
N ILE A 264 43.68 -16.98 -1.57
CA ILE A 264 44.09 -17.19 -2.97
C ILE A 264 45.22 -16.21 -3.32
N GLU A 265 45.01 -14.91 -3.03
CA GLU A 265 45.98 -13.85 -3.33
C GLU A 265 47.30 -14.01 -2.56
N ALA A 266 47.27 -14.62 -1.37
CA ALA A 266 48.45 -14.90 -0.55
C ALA A 266 49.17 -16.24 -0.85
N SER A 267 48.69 -17.04 -1.82
CA SER A 267 49.29 -18.34 -2.17
C SER A 267 50.15 -18.24 -3.44
N PRO A 268 51.50 -18.21 -3.34
CA PRO A 268 52.37 -18.08 -4.50
C PRO A 268 52.56 -19.44 -5.19
N ASN A 269 51.51 -19.96 -5.85
CA ASN A 269 51.59 -21.20 -6.63
C ASN A 269 50.62 -21.25 -7.82
N VAL A 270 50.70 -20.24 -8.68
CA VAL A 270 50.38 -20.38 -10.12
C VAL A 270 51.46 -19.64 -10.93
N ALA A 271 52.69 -20.14 -10.86
CA ALA A 271 53.67 -19.89 -11.91
C ALA A 271 53.33 -20.78 -13.11
N VAL A 272 52.22 -20.48 -13.78
CA VAL A 272 51.98 -21.00 -15.13
C VAL A 272 52.92 -20.25 -16.06
N ASP A 273 53.77 -21.02 -16.73
CA ASP A 273 54.70 -20.54 -17.75
C ASP A 273 53.91 -19.73 -18.81
N ASN A 274 54.22 -18.45 -18.90
CA ASN A 274 53.54 -17.50 -19.77
C ASN A 274 54.11 -17.59 -21.20
N SER A 275 54.00 -18.80 -21.78
CA SER A 275 54.37 -19.09 -23.17
C SER A 275 53.13 -19.42 -24.01
N MET A 276 52.20 -18.47 -24.07
CA MET A 276 51.21 -18.40 -25.15
C MET A 276 51.84 -17.54 -26.27
N PRO A 277 52.16 -18.09 -27.46
CA PRO A 277 52.71 -17.29 -28.54
C PRO A 277 51.66 -16.27 -29.02
N PRO A 278 52.07 -15.04 -29.38
CA PRO A 278 51.14 -14.05 -29.91
C PRO A 278 50.55 -14.53 -31.25
N PRO A 279 49.26 -14.26 -31.54
CA PRO A 279 48.73 -14.45 -32.88
C PRO A 279 49.50 -13.55 -33.88
N PRO A 280 49.69 -13.98 -35.13
CA PRO A 280 50.55 -13.27 -36.08
C PRO A 280 50.03 -11.85 -36.39
N SER A 281 50.97 -10.89 -36.42
CA SER A 281 50.73 -9.53 -36.91
C SER A 281 50.31 -9.54 -38.38
N TYR A 282 49.42 -8.64 -38.75
CA TYR A 282 49.32 -8.16 -40.13
C TYR A 282 49.50 -6.62 -40.15
N GLU A 283 50.74 -6.20 -40.32
CA GLU A 283 51.04 -5.06 -41.19
C GLU A 283 50.63 -5.45 -42.64
N GLU A 284 50.22 -4.58 -43.56
CA GLU A 284 50.29 -3.12 -43.67
C GLU A 284 49.37 -2.69 -44.85
N VAL A 285 48.67 -1.55 -44.77
CA VAL A 285 48.53 -0.53 -45.86
C VAL A 285 47.87 0.73 -45.26
N ASN A 286 48.62 1.83 -45.25
CA ASN A 286 48.27 3.27 -45.29
C ASN A 286 46.89 3.76 -44.75
N GLY A 287 46.80 4.78 -43.89
CA GLY A 287 47.85 5.60 -43.25
C GLY A 287 47.38 7.05 -42.96
N VAL A 288 47.94 7.66 -41.88
CA VAL A 288 47.91 9.10 -41.48
C VAL A 288 46.51 9.75 -41.24
N PHE A 289 46.24 10.58 -40.21
CA PHE A 289 47.07 11.34 -39.26
C PHE A 289 46.53 11.26 -37.79
N ALA A 290 47.27 11.82 -36.82
CA ALA A 290 47.16 11.55 -35.39
C ALA A 290 46.55 12.67 -34.50
N ALA A 291 46.02 12.29 -33.33
CA ALA A 291 46.14 12.93 -31.99
C ALA A 291 45.33 12.08 -30.98
N GLN A 292 45.91 11.38 -29.99
CA GLN A 292 46.44 11.82 -28.68
C GLN A 292 45.38 12.22 -27.60
N THR A 293 45.60 11.66 -26.39
CA THR A 293 45.10 12.02 -25.02
C THR A 293 43.60 11.92 -24.66
N TYR A 294 43.21 10.82 -23.99
CA TYR A 294 42.60 10.72 -22.62
C TYR A 294 42.42 9.21 -22.33
N ASP A 295 42.96 8.58 -21.28
CA ASP A 295 42.75 8.65 -19.81
C ASP A 295 41.29 8.52 -19.31
N GLY A 296 41.06 7.60 -18.37
CA GLY A 296 39.87 7.56 -17.52
C GLY A 296 38.71 6.62 -17.88
N LEU A 297 38.59 5.54 -17.09
CA LEU A 297 37.36 4.93 -16.53
C LEU A 297 36.10 4.62 -17.40
N THR A 298 35.64 3.37 -17.27
CA THR A 298 34.23 2.88 -17.28
C THR A 298 33.31 3.17 -18.47
N ASP A 299 32.67 2.12 -19.00
CA ASP A 299 31.22 1.95 -18.77
C ASP A 299 30.82 0.46 -18.82
N GLY A 300 29.73 0.12 -18.12
CA GLY A 300 29.05 -1.16 -18.27
C GLY A 300 28.27 -1.25 -19.59
N ILE A 301 27.82 -2.45 -19.94
CA ILE A 301 27.05 -2.70 -21.17
C ILE A 301 25.64 -2.11 -21.01
N GLY A 302 25.51 -0.81 -21.28
CA GLY A 302 24.27 -0.04 -21.16
C GLY A 302 23.41 -0.12 -22.41
N TYR A 303 22.34 -0.92 -22.35
CA TYR A 303 21.25 -0.91 -23.34
C TYR A 303 20.60 0.48 -23.41
N PHE A 304 20.47 1.05 -24.61
CA PHE A 304 19.80 2.35 -24.82
C PHE A 304 18.71 2.29 -25.89
N LEU A 305 17.73 3.19 -25.78
CA LEU A 305 16.67 3.34 -26.77
C LEU A 305 17.11 4.35 -27.84
N GLY A 306 16.91 4.01 -29.09
CA GLY A 306 17.14 4.93 -30.21
C GLY A 306 15.93 5.01 -31.13
N GLU A 307 15.75 6.16 -31.76
CA GLU A 307 14.71 6.43 -32.76
C GLU A 307 15.31 6.37 -34.17
N VAL A 308 14.67 5.65 -35.09
CA VAL A 308 15.12 5.50 -36.47
C VAL A 308 14.90 6.80 -37.24
N THR A 309 16.00 7.41 -37.70
CA THR A 309 15.98 8.62 -38.56
C THR A 309 15.91 8.28 -40.04
N HIS A 310 16.44 7.12 -40.44
CA HIS A 310 16.50 6.68 -41.84
C HIS A 310 16.04 5.23 -41.98
N SER A 311 15.19 4.96 -42.99
CA SER A 311 14.73 3.60 -43.26
C SER A 311 15.87 2.73 -43.77
N TYR A 312 16.00 1.52 -43.22
CA TYR A 312 16.97 0.52 -43.65
C TYR A 312 16.24 -0.76 -44.06
N ARG A 313 16.57 -1.31 -45.23
CA ARG A 313 16.07 -2.60 -45.68
C ARG A 313 17.19 -3.61 -45.50
N ALA A 314 16.93 -4.67 -44.74
CA ALA A 314 17.87 -5.75 -44.52
C ALA A 314 18.22 -6.44 -45.85
N GLU A 315 19.52 -6.61 -46.13
CA GLU A 315 20.02 -7.36 -47.28
C GLU A 315 20.29 -8.83 -46.95
N SER A 316 20.41 -9.17 -45.66
CA SER A 316 20.63 -10.53 -45.15
C SER A 316 19.75 -10.87 -43.94
N ASP A 317 19.61 -12.17 -43.64
CA ASP A 317 18.78 -12.66 -42.52
C ASP A 317 19.33 -12.31 -41.11
N VAL A 318 20.55 -11.78 -41.03
CA VAL A 318 21.16 -11.28 -39.77
C VAL A 318 20.93 -9.78 -39.55
N GLU A 319 20.31 -9.09 -40.51
CA GLU A 319 20.04 -7.65 -40.46
C GLU A 319 18.60 -7.33 -40.07
N LEU A 320 18.40 -6.18 -39.44
CA LEU A 320 17.10 -5.71 -38.97
C LEU A 320 16.54 -4.64 -39.92
N ASN A 321 15.33 -4.87 -40.43
CA ASN A 321 14.61 -3.84 -41.18
C ASN A 321 14.19 -2.70 -40.24
N LEU A 322 14.47 -1.45 -40.62
CA LEU A 322 14.14 -0.25 -39.86
C LEU A 322 13.19 0.66 -40.66
N SER A 323 12.14 1.16 -40.00
CA SER A 323 11.25 2.20 -40.56
C SER A 323 11.43 3.51 -39.79
N VAL A 324 11.39 4.66 -40.47
CA VAL A 324 11.57 5.98 -39.85
C VAL A 324 10.51 6.23 -38.77
N GLY A 325 10.93 6.73 -37.60
CA GLY A 325 10.07 6.97 -36.44
C GLY A 325 9.81 5.74 -35.56
N GLU A 326 10.41 4.60 -35.86
CA GLU A 326 10.36 3.42 -35.00
C GLU A 326 11.44 3.47 -33.90
N TYR A 327 11.19 2.79 -32.80
CA TYR A 327 12.12 2.73 -31.67
C TYR A 327 12.79 1.36 -31.58
N VAL A 328 14.12 1.36 -31.42
CA VAL A 328 14.96 0.16 -31.35
C VAL A 328 15.71 0.15 -30.03
N VAL A 329 15.74 -1.00 -29.35
CA VAL A 329 16.59 -1.20 -28.18
C VAL A 329 17.97 -1.60 -28.68
N VAL A 330 18.93 -0.69 -28.62
CA VAL A 330 20.32 -0.92 -29.03
C VAL A 330 21.05 -1.64 -27.90
N ARG A 331 21.58 -2.84 -28.22
CA ARG A 331 22.31 -3.71 -27.28
C ARG A 331 23.82 -3.46 -27.34
N LYS A 332 24.33 -3.23 -28.53
CA LYS A 332 25.75 -3.05 -28.80
C LYS A 332 25.92 -2.14 -30.01
N VAL A 333 26.86 -1.19 -29.92
CA VAL A 333 27.34 -0.44 -31.09
C VAL A 333 28.77 -0.91 -31.35
N SER A 334 29.02 -1.38 -32.56
CA SER A 334 30.34 -1.77 -33.03
C SER A 334 31.04 -0.56 -33.66
N ASN A 335 32.37 -0.50 -33.51
CA ASN A 335 33.21 0.57 -34.08
C ASN A 335 33.26 0.59 -35.62
N ASN A 336 32.74 -0.44 -36.30
CA ASN A 336 32.60 -0.52 -37.75
C ASN A 336 31.36 0.21 -38.31
N GLY A 337 30.67 1.02 -37.49
CA GLY A 337 29.48 1.75 -37.90
C GLY A 337 28.17 0.95 -37.85
N TRP A 338 28.19 -0.31 -37.42
CA TRP A 338 27.00 -1.13 -37.22
C TRP A 338 26.57 -1.19 -35.75
N ALA A 339 25.28 -1.34 -35.52
CA ALA A 339 24.68 -1.57 -34.21
C ALA A 339 23.79 -2.82 -34.24
N GLU A 340 23.79 -3.54 -33.13
CA GLU A 340 22.90 -4.67 -32.88
C GLU A 340 21.78 -4.21 -31.96
N GLY A 341 20.54 -4.54 -32.30
CA GLY A 341 19.39 -4.17 -31.51
C GLY A 341 18.15 -5.00 -31.82
N GLU A 342 17.06 -4.65 -31.12
CA GLU A 342 15.79 -5.34 -31.24
C GLU A 342 14.64 -4.36 -31.52
N CYS A 343 13.81 -4.71 -32.50
CA CYS A 343 12.59 -3.98 -32.85
C CYS A 343 11.47 -4.99 -33.14
N LYS A 344 10.28 -4.77 -32.56
CA LYS A 344 9.09 -5.64 -32.74
C LYS A 344 9.34 -7.14 -32.51
N GLY A 345 10.21 -7.49 -31.55
CA GLY A 345 10.55 -8.89 -31.24
C GLY A 345 11.45 -9.57 -32.27
N LYS A 346 12.07 -8.82 -33.18
CA LYS A 346 13.14 -9.29 -34.07
C LYS A 346 14.45 -8.59 -33.74
N ALA A 347 15.51 -9.39 -33.64
CA ALA A 347 16.87 -8.92 -33.41
C ALA A 347 17.67 -8.95 -34.72
N GLY A 348 18.59 -8.01 -34.89
CA GLY A 348 19.52 -8.00 -36.02
C GLY A 348 20.43 -6.78 -36.03
N TRP A 349 21.30 -6.74 -37.03
CA TRP A 349 22.26 -5.66 -37.27
C TRP A 349 21.69 -4.58 -38.19
N PHE A 350 22.07 -3.32 -37.97
CA PHE A 350 21.72 -2.18 -38.80
C PHE A 350 22.79 -1.06 -38.71
N PRO A 351 22.84 -0.10 -39.65
CA PRO A 351 23.77 1.02 -39.57
C PRO A 351 23.49 1.92 -38.35
N SER A 352 24.48 2.12 -37.49
CA SER A 352 24.35 2.90 -36.25
C SER A 352 23.96 4.36 -36.48
N GLY A 353 24.40 4.96 -37.58
CA GLY A 353 24.05 6.35 -37.97
C GLY A 353 22.59 6.54 -38.42
N TYR A 354 21.81 5.46 -38.57
CA TYR A 354 20.39 5.52 -38.95
C TYR A 354 19.48 5.64 -37.71
N ILE A 355 20.07 5.70 -36.51
CA ILE A 355 19.35 5.77 -35.24
C ILE A 355 19.93 6.90 -34.37
N GLU A 356 19.05 7.78 -33.91
CA GLU A 356 19.38 8.85 -32.96
C GLU A 356 19.16 8.35 -31.52
N ARG A 357 20.17 8.47 -30.65
CA ARG A 357 20.04 8.10 -29.23
C ARG A 357 19.01 9.01 -28.56
N ARG A 358 17.95 8.42 -27.99
CA ARG A 358 16.99 9.14 -27.15
C ARG A 358 17.28 8.88 -25.68
N GLU A 359 17.75 9.90 -24.97
CA GLU A 359 17.77 9.88 -23.51
C GLU A 359 16.33 9.73 -22.99
N ARG A 360 16.14 9.03 -21.86
CA ARG A 360 14.83 8.56 -21.38
C ARG A 360 13.87 9.72 -21.07
N VAL A 361 13.12 10.18 -22.06
CA VAL A 361 11.91 10.97 -21.83
C VAL A 361 10.88 10.07 -21.16
N LEU A 362 10.51 10.45 -19.94
CA LEU A 362 9.50 9.77 -19.13
C LEU A 362 8.24 9.48 -19.97
N ALA A 363 7.72 8.25 -19.88
CA ALA A 363 6.57 7.77 -20.63
C ALA A 363 5.23 8.35 -20.12
N SER A 364 5.11 9.68 -20.10
CA SER A 364 3.96 10.43 -19.61
C SER A 364 3.53 11.59 -20.53
N LYS A 365 4.10 11.73 -21.73
CA LYS A 365 3.76 12.79 -22.70
C LYS A 365 3.47 12.37 -24.15
N LEU A 366 3.19 11.09 -24.42
CA LEU A 366 2.67 10.63 -25.72
C LEU A 366 1.26 10.00 -25.68
N ALA A 367 0.57 10.08 -24.53
CA ALA A 367 -0.78 9.54 -24.34
C ALA A 367 -1.89 10.61 -24.18
N GLU A 368 -1.60 11.90 -24.38
CA GLU A 368 -2.63 12.96 -24.44
C GLU A 368 -2.89 13.42 -25.89
N ARG A 369 -3.25 12.46 -26.75
CA ARG A 369 -4.01 12.77 -27.97
C ARG A 369 -4.88 11.61 -28.45
N ASN A 370 -5.68 11.00 -27.56
CA ASN A 370 -7.03 10.49 -27.87
C ASN A 370 -7.79 9.96 -26.64
N SER A 371 -9.09 10.31 -26.57
CA SER A 371 -10.11 9.86 -25.61
C SER A 371 -9.98 10.29 -24.13
N ALA A 372 -11.01 10.97 -23.63
CA ALA A 372 -11.16 11.35 -22.24
C ALA A 372 -12.12 10.41 -21.49
N LYS A 373 -11.78 10.03 -20.25
CA LYS A 373 -12.69 9.77 -19.10
C LYS A 373 -11.89 9.39 -17.85
N LYS A 374 -12.25 9.94 -16.67
CA LYS A 374 -11.73 9.57 -15.34
C LYS A 374 -12.84 8.99 -14.47
N PRO A 375 -12.51 8.06 -13.55
CA PRO A 375 -12.86 8.21 -12.14
C PRO A 375 -11.61 8.13 -11.22
N PRO A 376 -11.74 8.43 -9.91
CA PRO A 376 -10.59 8.76 -9.06
C PRO A 376 -10.04 7.59 -8.22
N SER A 377 -8.75 7.66 -7.86
CA SER A 377 -8.17 6.87 -6.77
C SER A 377 -7.39 7.76 -5.80
N PHE A 378 -7.65 7.57 -4.50
CA PHE A 378 -6.96 8.24 -3.39
C PHE A 378 -5.71 7.44 -3.01
N ALA A 379 -4.54 7.76 -3.61
CA ALA A 379 -3.30 7.03 -3.31
C ALA A 379 -2.01 7.89 -3.28
N SER A 380 -2.11 9.23 -3.21
CA SER A 380 -0.92 10.11 -3.28
C SER A 380 -0.84 11.20 -2.20
N HIS A 381 -1.65 11.13 -1.13
CA HIS A 381 -1.63 12.15 -0.06
C HIS A 381 -0.82 11.77 1.19
N ILE A 382 -0.31 10.54 1.30
CA ILE A 382 0.50 10.11 2.47
C ILE A 382 2.01 10.36 2.27
N CYS A 383 2.49 10.52 1.03
CA CYS A 383 3.93 10.71 0.75
C CYS A 383 4.37 12.19 0.66
N PHE A 384 3.44 13.15 0.58
CA PHE A 384 3.79 14.58 0.40
C PHE A 384 3.97 15.36 1.72
N LEU A 385 3.64 14.79 2.88
CA LEU A 385 3.64 15.50 4.18
C LEU A 385 4.89 15.29 5.05
N LEU A 386 5.96 14.66 4.54
CA LEU A 386 7.22 14.46 5.27
C LEU A 386 8.44 15.20 4.69
N LEU A 387 8.23 16.17 3.78
CA LEU A 387 9.29 17.01 3.22
C LEU A 387 8.91 18.50 3.18
N GLN A 388 8.47 19.05 4.32
CA GLN A 388 8.55 20.49 4.58
C GLN A 388 9.46 20.75 5.78
N LYS A 389 10.64 21.35 5.51
CA LYS A 389 11.43 22.02 6.55
C LYS A 389 10.65 23.25 7.05
N PRO A 390 10.61 23.52 8.36
CA PRO A 390 10.31 24.86 8.84
C PRO A 390 11.54 25.76 8.65
N GLU A 391 11.32 26.97 8.15
CA GLU A 391 12.25 28.08 8.36
C GLU A 391 11.95 28.70 9.74
N THR A 392 12.98 28.91 10.56
CA THR A 392 12.87 29.73 11.78
C THR A 392 14.07 30.65 11.90
N ALA A 393 13.80 31.89 12.30
CA ALA A 393 14.81 32.94 12.42
C ALA A 393 15.56 32.91 13.78
N ALA A 394 16.81 33.35 13.72
CA ALA A 394 17.80 33.65 14.76
C ALA A 394 17.39 33.67 16.27
N SER A 395 18.22 33.00 17.10
CA SER A 395 18.84 33.61 18.29
C SER A 395 20.04 32.80 18.84
N SER A 396 21.23 33.41 18.86
CA SER A 396 22.36 33.29 19.82
C SER A 396 22.71 31.96 20.56
N GLY A 397 23.98 31.52 20.50
CA GLY A 397 24.65 30.79 21.60
C GLY A 397 25.42 29.50 21.19
N PRO A 398 26.69 29.27 21.62
CA PRO A 398 27.58 28.31 20.93
C PRO A 398 28.01 27.05 21.72
N CYS A 399 28.25 25.95 20.99
CA CYS A 399 29.47 25.10 20.98
C CYS A 399 29.22 23.68 20.40
N ALA A 400 30.19 23.21 19.61
CA ALA A 400 30.19 22.03 18.76
C ALA A 400 30.81 20.77 19.45
N PRO A 401 31.10 19.61 18.80
CA PRO A 401 30.78 19.14 17.43
C PRO A 401 30.27 17.65 17.42
N PRO A 402 30.51 16.72 16.44
CA PRO A 402 29.37 16.07 15.76
C PRO A 402 29.36 14.51 15.77
N PHE A 403 28.23 13.91 15.39
CA PHE A 403 28.17 12.51 14.94
C PHE A 403 27.73 12.41 13.47
N LEU A 404 28.38 11.50 12.74
CA LEU A 404 28.23 11.29 11.29
C LEU A 404 26.85 10.72 10.93
N ARG A 405 26.29 11.18 9.81
CA ARG A 405 24.98 10.77 9.30
C ARG A 405 25.15 9.92 8.04
N LEU A 406 25.03 8.61 8.17
CA LEU A 406 25.07 7.70 7.01
C LEU A 406 23.70 7.66 6.32
N HIS A 407 23.67 7.94 5.02
CA HIS A 407 22.48 7.79 4.18
C HIS A 407 22.40 6.35 3.67
N ILE A 408 21.29 5.66 3.93
CA ILE A 408 20.95 4.39 3.25
C ILE A 408 19.67 4.62 2.47
N CYS A 409 19.76 4.56 1.14
CA CYS A 409 18.62 4.63 0.24
C CYS A 409 18.06 3.22 0.03
N LEU A 410 16.84 2.97 0.49
CA LEU A 410 16.10 1.74 0.18
C LEU A 410 15.42 1.89 -1.20
N PHE A 411 15.84 1.06 -2.16
CA PHE A 411 15.14 0.89 -3.44
C PHE A 411 13.96 -0.08 -3.28
N PRO A 412 12.79 0.22 -3.88
CA PRO A 412 11.74 -0.78 -4.08
C PRO A 412 11.77 -1.31 -5.53
N THR A 413 12.04 -2.61 -5.69
CA THR A 413 11.75 -3.32 -6.95
C THR A 413 10.33 -3.87 -6.90
N PHE A 414 9.44 -3.32 -7.73
CA PHE A 414 8.08 -3.83 -7.95
C PHE A 414 7.84 -3.99 -9.45
N GLU A 415 7.79 -5.23 -9.94
CA GLU A 415 7.23 -5.53 -11.25
C GLU A 415 5.73 -5.87 -11.13
N ILE A 416 4.93 -5.32 -12.03
CA ILE A 416 3.48 -5.48 -12.04
C ILE A 416 3.11 -6.51 -13.11
N GLY A 417 2.74 -7.72 -12.67
CA GLY A 417 2.12 -8.72 -13.53
C GLY A 417 0.65 -8.38 -13.80
N VAL A 418 0.31 -8.12 -15.06
CA VAL A 418 -1.06 -7.80 -15.50
C VAL A 418 -1.86 -9.09 -15.74
N TRP A 419 -3.11 -9.16 -15.23
CA TRP A 419 -4.12 -10.13 -15.66
C TRP A 419 -5.47 -9.45 -15.93
N ILE A 420 -6.02 -9.75 -17.12
CA ILE A 420 -7.19 -9.16 -17.81
C ILE A 420 -7.68 -10.27 -18.77
N ARG A 421 -8.96 -10.63 -18.96
CA ARG A 421 -10.30 -10.24 -18.45
C ARG A 421 -11.13 -11.58 -18.35
N PRO A 422 -12.48 -11.70 -18.36
CA PRO A 422 -13.57 -10.71 -18.40
C PRO A 422 -14.66 -10.82 -17.32
N GLU A 423 -15.42 -9.74 -17.17
CA GLU A 423 -16.77 -9.75 -16.58
C GLU A 423 -17.80 -10.19 -17.62
N THR A 424 -18.90 -10.81 -17.16
CA THR A 424 -20.22 -10.67 -17.78
C THR A 424 -21.24 -10.23 -16.74
N SER A 425 -21.61 -8.95 -16.81
CA SER A 425 -22.89 -8.37 -16.33
C SER A 425 -24.09 -9.14 -16.89
N PHE A 426 -25.29 -9.19 -16.32
CA PHE A 426 -26.29 -8.13 -15.97
C PHE A 426 -27.51 -8.93 -15.41
N TRP A 427 -28.42 -8.53 -14.51
CA TRP A 427 -29.27 -7.33 -14.39
C TRP A 427 -29.99 -7.32 -13.01
N LEU A 428 -30.24 -6.10 -12.49
CA LEU A 428 -31.42 -5.55 -11.74
C LEU A 428 -32.31 -6.36 -10.74
N GLU A 429 -32.77 -5.62 -9.70
CA GLU A 429 -34.15 -5.50 -9.11
C GLU A 429 -35.03 -6.76 -8.84
N GLU A 430 -35.98 -6.80 -7.88
CA GLU A 430 -36.44 -5.93 -6.79
C GLU A 430 -37.27 -6.81 -5.80
N GLU A 431 -37.61 -6.26 -4.62
CA GLU A 431 -38.75 -6.56 -3.73
C GLU A 431 -39.34 -7.98 -3.39
N GLU A 432 -39.77 -8.03 -2.11
CA GLU A 432 -40.92 -8.75 -1.51
C GLU A 432 -40.95 -10.27 -1.19
N ARG A 433 -41.42 -10.51 0.06
CA ARG A 433 -42.16 -11.67 0.60
C ARG A 433 -41.52 -13.07 0.53
N ARG A 434 -40.79 -13.43 1.60
CA ARG A 434 -41.35 -14.19 2.74
C ARG A 434 -40.41 -14.25 3.95
#